data_AF-A0A0Q0B2Z0-F1
#
_entry.id   AF-A0A0Q0B2Z0-F1
#
_cell.length_a   1.000
_cell.length_b   1.000
_cell.length_c   1.000
_cell.angle_alpha   90.00
_cell.angle_beta   90.00
_cell.angle_gamma   90.00
#
_symmetry.space_group_name_H-M   'P 1'
#
loop_
_entity.id
_entity.type
_entity.pdbx_description
1 polymer ?
#
loop_
_entity_poly.entity_id
_entity_poly.type
_entity_poly.pdbx_seq_one_letter_code
_entity_poly.pdbx_strand_id
1 'polypeptide(L)'
;MDPFEDLLIVENGRFLHNDGDEDDNGIAVAIVRVKAVRPFVLADMQAACAGYFEDGWLAWQLSDLKPVTHSVAIRVARGIYEVDFLLPDKR
;
A
#
# COMPACT_ATOMS: atom_id res chain seq x y z
N MET A 1 12.35 10.74 -6.27
CA MET A 1 11.04 10.08 -6.34
C MET A 1 10.04 11.12 -6.76
N ASP A 2 9.54 11.00 -7.98
CA ASP A 2 8.47 11.88 -8.48
C ASP A 2 7.20 11.52 -7.67
N PRO A 3 6.42 12.47 -7.14
CA PRO A 3 5.20 12.18 -6.37
C PRO A 3 4.08 11.45 -7.13
N PHE A 4 4.37 10.86 -8.30
CA PHE A 4 3.40 10.23 -9.20
C PHE A 4 3.67 8.74 -9.46
N GLU A 5 4.60 8.11 -8.74
CA GLU A 5 4.81 6.66 -8.87
C GLU A 5 3.54 5.91 -8.43
N ASP A 6 3.06 5.03 -9.31
CA ASP A 6 1.94 4.14 -9.05
C ASP A 6 2.38 3.12 -7.99
N LEU A 7 1.67 3.06 -6.86
CA LEU A 7 1.88 2.06 -5.81
C LEU A 7 0.91 0.90 -5.98
N LEU A 8 1.43 -0.32 -5.94
CA LEU A 8 0.63 -1.53 -5.86
C LEU A 8 0.33 -1.86 -4.40
N ILE A 9 -0.95 -1.94 -4.05
CA ILE A 9 -1.40 -2.49 -2.78
C ILE A 9 -1.48 -4.01 -2.94
N VAL A 10 -0.77 -4.72 -2.07
CA VAL A 10 -0.74 -6.18 -2.01
C VAL A 10 -1.27 -6.60 -0.64
N GLU A 11 -2.28 -7.48 -0.64
CA GLU A 11 -2.81 -8.09 0.58
C GLU A 11 -1.93 -9.27 0.99
N ASN A 12 -1.50 -9.27 2.25
CA ASN A 12 -0.75 -10.35 2.90
C ASN A 12 -1.68 -11.33 3.59
N GLY A 13 -1.38 -12.63 3.51
CA GLY A 13 -2.10 -13.68 4.23
C GLY A 13 -1.67 -13.80 5.70
N ARG A 14 -0.50 -13.27 6.06
CA ARG A 14 0.02 -13.25 7.44
C ARG A 14 0.68 -11.91 7.80
N PHE A 15 0.73 -11.58 9.09
CA PHE A 15 1.48 -10.40 9.55
C PHE A 15 2.99 -10.54 9.32
N LEU A 16 3.62 -9.43 8.88
CA LEU A 16 5.06 -9.28 8.71
C LEU A 16 5.56 -8.29 9.78
N HIS A 17 6.22 -8.81 10.82
CA HIS A 17 6.59 -8.01 11.99
C HIS A 17 8.05 -7.54 11.95
N ASN A 18 8.91 -8.31 11.31
CA ASN A 18 10.35 -8.08 11.27
C ASN A 18 10.80 -7.64 9.88
N ASP A 19 11.94 -6.98 9.83
CA ASP A 19 12.58 -6.67 8.56
C ASP A 19 13.07 -7.98 7.91
N GLY A 20 12.78 -8.14 6.62
CA GLY A 20 13.03 -9.37 5.89
C GLY A 20 11.93 -10.44 6.00
N ASP A 21 10.85 -10.19 6.76
CA ASP A 21 9.66 -11.05 6.70
C ASP A 21 9.01 -10.96 5.32
N GLU A 22 8.67 -12.12 4.76
CA GLU A 22 8.04 -12.24 3.43
C GLU A 22 6.82 -13.19 3.43
N ASP A 23 5.87 -12.95 2.54
CA ASP A 23 4.74 -13.86 2.26
C ASP A 23 4.61 -14.10 0.76
N ASP A 24 4.76 -15.35 0.34
CA ASP A 24 4.69 -15.75 -1.08
C ASP A 24 3.24 -15.85 -1.59
N ASN A 25 2.24 -15.80 -0.70
CA ASN A 25 0.83 -15.94 -1.06
C ASN A 25 0.09 -14.60 -1.16
N GLY A 26 0.82 -13.50 -1.36
CA GLY A 26 0.23 -12.18 -1.49
C GLY A 26 -0.60 -12.02 -2.74
N ILE A 27 -1.64 -11.18 -2.66
CA ILE A 27 -2.55 -10.90 -3.76
C ILE A 27 -2.56 -9.41 -4.07
N ALA A 28 -2.29 -9.04 -5.32
CA ALA A 28 -2.44 -7.66 -5.78
C ALA A 28 -3.92 -7.25 -5.76
N VAL A 29 -4.25 -6.13 -5.09
CA VAL A 29 -5.65 -5.69 -4.91
C VAL A 29 -5.97 -4.35 -5.57
N ALA A 30 -5.02 -3.42 -5.62
CA ALA A 30 -5.24 -2.11 -6.24
C ALA A 30 -3.94 -1.42 -6.64
N ILE A 31 -3.99 -0.61 -7.68
CA ILE A 31 -2.98 0.41 -7.96
C ILE A 31 -3.52 1.76 -7.47
N VAL A 32 -2.68 2.54 -6.80
CA VAL A 32 -3.01 3.88 -6.28
C VAL A 32 -1.88 4.85 -6.57
N ARG A 33 -2.14 6.16 -6.42
CA ARG A 33 -1.11 7.20 -6.42
C ARG A 33 -1.05 7.95 -5.11
N VAL A 34 0.15 8.33 -4.71
CA VAL A 34 0.37 9.19 -3.55
C VAL A 34 0.04 10.63 -3.93
N LYS A 35 -1.07 11.15 -3.41
CA LYS A 35 -1.47 12.55 -3.64
C LYS A 35 -0.67 13.51 -2.77
N ALA A 36 -0.43 13.12 -1.52
CA ALA A 36 0.27 13.94 -0.55
C ALA A 36 0.79 13.07 0.61
N VAL A 37 1.92 13.51 1.17
CA VAL A 37 2.42 13.04 2.47
C VAL A 37 2.55 14.27 3.35
N ARG A 38 1.88 14.26 4.51
CA ARG A 38 1.84 15.40 5.45
C ARG A 38 1.85 14.90 6.89
N PRO A 39 2.07 15.77 7.89
CA PRO A 39 1.90 15.39 9.29
C PRO A 39 0.52 14.78 9.54
N PHE A 40 0.51 13.67 10.27
CA PHE A 40 -0.70 13.05 10.80
C PHE A 40 -1.17 13.86 12.01
N VAL A 41 -2.42 14.31 11.97
CA VAL A 41 -3.01 15.13 13.05
C VAL A 41 -4.21 14.42 13.67
N LEU A 42 -4.64 14.87 14.85
CA LEU A 42 -5.79 14.30 15.57
C LEU A 42 -7.04 14.15 14.69
N ALA A 43 -7.28 15.09 13.78
CA ALA A 43 -8.43 15.05 12.86
C ALA A 43 -8.39 13.88 11.87
N ASP A 44 -7.22 13.30 11.61
CA ASP A 44 -7.05 12.16 10.70
C ASP A 44 -7.41 10.82 11.36
N MET A 45 -7.45 10.75 12.69
CA MET A 45 -7.66 9.50 13.42
C MET A 45 -8.93 8.78 13.00
N GLN A 46 -10.03 9.53 12.82
CA GLN A 46 -11.30 8.95 12.41
C GLN A 46 -11.22 8.33 11.01
N ALA A 47 -10.63 9.03 10.05
CA ALA A 47 -10.48 8.54 8.68
C ALA A 47 -9.49 7.37 8.58
N ALA A 48 -8.48 7.34 9.44
CA ALA A 48 -7.49 6.27 9.53
C ALA A 48 -7.95 5.07 10.39
N CYS A 49 -9.15 5.12 10.97
CA CYS A 49 -9.62 4.15 11.96
C CYS A 49 -8.59 3.88 13.09
N ALA A 50 -7.82 4.92 13.46
CA ALA A 50 -6.72 4.80 14.40
C ALA A 50 -7.20 4.96 15.84
N GLY A 51 -6.74 4.09 16.75
CA GLY A 51 -7.04 4.20 18.18
C GLY A 51 -6.16 5.21 18.93
N TYR A 52 -5.02 5.61 18.34
CA TYR A 52 -4.01 6.48 18.95
C TYR A 52 -3.12 7.14 17.87
N PHE A 53 -2.45 8.25 18.20
CA PHE A 53 -1.44 8.88 17.34
C PHE A 53 -0.37 9.61 18.15
N GLU A 54 0.80 9.83 17.52
CA GLU A 54 1.91 10.61 18.07
C GLU A 54 2.38 11.68 17.10
N ASP A 55 2.91 12.78 17.64
CA ASP A 55 3.57 13.81 16.85
C ASP A 55 4.76 13.22 16.08
N GLY A 56 4.87 13.60 14.81
CA GLY A 56 5.90 13.10 13.89
C GLY A 56 5.42 11.98 12.96
N TRP A 57 4.24 11.40 13.19
CA TRP A 57 3.63 10.46 12.24
C TRP A 57 3.21 11.18 10.95
N LEU A 58 3.16 10.43 9.85
CA LEU A 58 2.78 10.94 8.53
C LEU A 58 1.46 10.33 8.06
N ALA A 59 0.55 11.19 7.58
CA ALA A 59 -0.64 10.80 6.84
C ALA A 59 -0.31 10.71 5.36
N TRP A 60 -0.59 9.56 4.75
CA TRP A 60 -0.44 9.32 3.33
C TRP A 60 -1.81 9.39 2.65
N GLN A 61 -2.00 10.40 1.81
CA GLN A 61 -3.23 10.53 1.03
C GLN A 61 -3.09 9.76 -0.28
N LEU A 62 -3.94 8.76 -0.47
CA LEU A 62 -4.01 7.97 -1.70
C LEU A 62 -5.09 8.52 -2.64
N SER A 63 -4.85 8.42 -3.94
CA SER A 63 -5.74 8.86 -5.02
C SER A 63 -5.65 7.92 -6.21
N ASP A 64 -6.47 8.16 -7.25
CA ASP A 64 -6.46 7.40 -8.50
C ASP A 64 -6.53 5.88 -8.30
N LEU A 65 -7.41 5.43 -7.41
CA LEU A 65 -7.59 4.01 -7.09
C LEU A 65 -8.09 3.23 -8.31
N LYS A 66 -7.29 2.25 -8.74
CA LYS A 66 -7.59 1.32 -9.82
C LYS A 66 -7.60 -0.10 -9.24
N PRO A 67 -8.78 -0.73 -9.05
CA PRO A 67 -8.85 -2.09 -8.53
C PRO A 67 -8.19 -3.08 -9.51
N VAL A 68 -7.45 -4.04 -8.96
CA VAL A 68 -6.94 -5.18 -9.73
C VAL A 68 -8.03 -6.25 -9.76
N THR A 69 -8.61 -6.49 -10.93
CA THR A 69 -9.78 -7.39 -11.07
C THR A 69 -9.41 -8.86 -11.26
N HIS A 70 -8.13 -9.18 -11.44
CA HIS A 70 -7.65 -10.54 -11.63
C HIS A 70 -6.71 -10.89 -10.49
N SER A 71 -6.81 -12.11 -9.97
CA SER A 71 -5.89 -12.57 -8.93
C SER A 71 -4.48 -12.70 -9.51
N VAL A 72 -3.58 -11.80 -9.11
CA VAL A 72 -2.15 -11.84 -9.45
C VAL A 72 -1.39 -12.07 -8.16
N ALA A 73 -0.66 -13.18 -8.09
CA ALA A 73 0.19 -13.51 -6.96
C ALA A 73 1.43 -12.61 -6.97
N ILE A 74 1.71 -11.97 -5.83
CA ILE A 74 2.85 -11.07 -5.64
C ILE A 74 3.50 -11.38 -4.30
N ARG A 75 4.83 -11.47 -4.27
CA ARG A 75 5.61 -11.54 -3.04
C ARG A 75 5.30 -10.32 -2.17
N VAL A 76 4.86 -10.57 -0.94
CA VAL A 76 4.73 -9.51 0.07
C VAL A 76 6.01 -9.37 0.86
N ALA A 77 6.48 -8.15 1.05
CA ALA A 77 7.55 -7.81 1.96
C ALA A 77 7.14 -6.60 2.82
N ARG A 78 7.85 -6.38 3.92
CA ARG A 78 7.57 -5.25 4.81
C ARG A 78 8.02 -3.93 4.17
N GLY A 79 7.16 -2.91 4.22
CA GLY A 79 7.48 -1.54 3.77
C GLY A 79 7.11 -1.28 2.30
N ILE A 80 7.84 -0.37 1.65
CA ILE A 80 7.69 -0.04 0.23
C ILE A 80 8.88 -0.62 -0.52
N TYR A 81 8.62 -1.38 -1.57
CA TYR A 81 9.63 -2.09 -2.34
C TYR A 81 9.17 -2.26 -3.80
N GLU A 82 10.12 -2.51 -4.68
CA GLU A 82 9.84 -2.73 -6.10
C GLU A 82 9.33 -4.15 -6.35
N VAL A 83 8.38 -4.28 -7.26
CA VAL A 83 7.82 -5.55 -7.73
C VAL A 83 7.58 -5.51 -9.23
N ASP A 84 7.79 -6.64 -9.89
CA ASP A 84 7.36 -6.81 -11.28
C ASP A 84 5.87 -7.13 -11.31
N PHE A 85 5.06 -6.16 -11.74
CA PHE A 85 3.60 -6.32 -11.87
C PHE A 85 3.17 -6.21 -13.33
N LEU A 86 2.88 -7.35 -13.94
CA LEU A 86 2.34 -7.44 -15.29
C LEU A 86 0.85 -7.72 -15.22
N LEU A 87 0.04 -6.75 -15.64
CA LEU A 87 -1.38 -6.99 -15.84
C LEU A 87 -1.54 -7.96 -17.04
N PRO A 88 -2.30 -9.06 -16.90
CA PRO A 88 -2.62 -9.88 -18.05
C PRO A 88 -3.37 -9.02 -19.08
N ASP A 89 -2.96 -9.10 -20.35
CA ASP A 89 -3.61 -8.37 -21.44
C ASP A 89 -5.12 -8.61 -21.39
N LYS A 90 -5.90 -7.53 -21.50
CA LYS A 90 -7.35 -7.62 -21.67
C LYS A 90 -7.62 -8.37 -22.97
N ARG A 91 -8.00 -9.64 -22.88
CA ARG A 91 -8.60 -10.41 -23.98
C ARG A 91 -10.01 -9.92 -24.27
#